data_AF-A0A5N6X459-F1
#
_entry.id   AF-A0A5N6X459-F1
#
_cell.length_a   1.000
_cell.length_b   1.000
_cell.length_c   1.000
_cell.angle_alpha   90.00
_cell.angle_beta   90.00
_cell.angle_gamma   90.00
#
_symmetry.space_group_name_H-M   'P 1'
#
loop_
_entity.id
_entity.type
_entity.pdbx_description
1 polymer ?
#
loop_
_entity_poly.entity_id
_entity_poly.type
_entity_poly.pdbx_seq_one_letter_code
_entity_poly.pdbx_strand_id
1 'polypeptide(L)'
;MDYAILELFTSLVISTAPIDNQSTTHDESGELSDSDIIFGLSDGLLDIIKRISSLHFRSRTKKVNNSTTITEAVGIWQDLATWQPPEALPGEQYQELYDSYTSALFTWLYLILHPDSMCDAKVQSMVEQGVVTMSAVTVLELSPFLLIPLFILGLASVQDEHKDFISGRWKYIARWWSAVGKTKIRECREAGNGSSGKTRAPPGDADQVEGQRESPTKE
;
A
#
# COMPACT_ATOMS: atom_id res chain seq x y z
N MET A 1 -11.43 6.54 22.57
CA MET A 1 -10.93 6.66 21.18
C MET A 1 -11.91 7.50 20.38
N ASP A 2 -11.46 8.45 19.56
CA ASP A 2 -12.34 9.08 18.58
C ASP A 2 -12.47 8.13 17.38
N TYR A 3 -13.44 7.23 17.48
CA TYR A 3 -13.69 6.20 16.48
C TYR A 3 -14.08 6.78 15.11
N ALA A 4 -14.44 8.07 15.03
CA ALA A 4 -14.67 8.74 13.75
C ALA A 4 -13.40 8.77 12.89
N ILE A 5 -12.23 8.92 13.50
CA ILE A 5 -10.94 8.93 12.80
C ILE A 5 -10.62 7.54 12.25
N LEU A 6 -10.85 6.50 13.05
CA LEU A 6 -10.70 5.10 12.63
C LEU A 6 -11.66 4.76 11.48
N GLU A 7 -12.92 5.19 11.56
CA GLU A 7 -13.89 4.99 10.48
C GLU A 7 -13.51 5.74 9.20
N LEU A 8 -13.08 7.01 9.29
CA LEU A 8 -12.61 7.79 8.15
C LEU A 8 -11.43 7.12 7.46
N PHE A 9 -10.44 6.65 8.23
CA PHE A 9 -9.28 5.95 7.67
C PHE A 9 -9.69 4.63 7.02
N THR A 10 -10.51 3.81 7.68
CA THR A 10 -11.00 2.56 7.10
C THR A 10 -11.82 2.79 5.84
N SER A 11 -12.67 3.81 5.81
CA SER A 11 -13.46 4.16 4.63
C SER A 11 -12.59 4.69 3.50
N LEU A 12 -11.51 5.42 3.78
CA LEU A 12 -10.65 5.99 2.75
C LEU A 12 -9.68 4.95 2.18
N VAL A 13 -9.19 4.03 3.01
CA VAL A 13 -8.17 3.04 2.64
C VAL A 13 -8.79 1.73 2.11
N ILE A 14 -9.97 1.33 2.59
CA ILE A 14 -10.59 0.02 2.27
C ILE A 14 -11.73 0.14 1.25
N SER A 15 -12.25 1.34 0.97
CA SER A 15 -13.38 1.51 0.04
C SER A 15 -12.97 1.39 -1.44
N THR A 16 -12.66 0.18 -1.87
CA THR A 16 -12.92 -0.26 -3.25
C THR A 16 -14.41 -0.61 -3.35
N ALA A 17 -15.13 0.06 -4.24
CA ALA A 17 -16.52 -0.24 -4.59
C ALA A 17 -16.72 -1.74 -4.88
N PRO A 18 -17.94 -2.28 -4.71
CA PRO A 18 -18.21 -3.68 -5.03
C PRO A 18 -17.92 -3.92 -6.52
N ILE A 19 -16.90 -4.74 -6.79
CA ILE A 19 -16.77 -5.38 -8.10
C ILE A 19 -17.86 -6.43 -8.13
N ASP A 20 -18.86 -6.18 -8.98
CA ASP A 20 -19.92 -7.10 -9.31
C ASP A 20 -19.28 -8.37 -9.89
N ASN A 21 -19.12 -9.40 -9.06
CA ASN A 21 -18.67 -10.71 -9.51
C ASN A 21 -19.83 -11.41 -10.21
N GLN A 22 -19.95 -11.22 -11.52
CA GLN A 22 -20.59 -12.24 -12.34
C GLN A 22 -19.74 -13.50 -12.29
N SER A 23 -20.37 -14.56 -11.77
CA SER A 23 -19.84 -15.91 -11.77
C SER A 23 -19.57 -16.37 -13.21
N THR A 24 -18.30 -16.60 -13.52
CA THR A 24 -17.91 -17.53 -14.58
C THR A 24 -17.02 -18.59 -13.97
N THR A 25 -17.62 -19.76 -13.75
CA THR A 25 -16.94 -21.04 -13.57
C THR A 25 -15.92 -21.23 -14.69
N HIS A 26 -14.65 -21.27 -14.31
CA HIS A 26 -13.62 -21.94 -15.10
C HIS A 26 -12.74 -22.72 -14.14
N ASP A 27 -12.83 -24.04 -14.23
CA ASP A 27 -11.80 -24.96 -13.78
C ASP A 27 -10.50 -24.56 -14.48
N GLU A 28 -9.47 -24.21 -13.70
CA GLU A 28 -8.09 -24.32 -14.12
C GLU A 28 -7.21 -24.44 -12.87
N SER A 29 -6.74 -25.66 -12.64
CA SER A 29 -5.60 -25.97 -11.78
C SER A 29 -4.35 -25.36 -12.41
N GLY A 30 -4.09 -24.08 -12.13
CA GLY A 30 -2.81 -23.43 -12.40
C GLY A 30 -1.98 -23.44 -11.13
N GLU A 31 -0.86 -24.16 -11.12
CA GLU A 31 0.22 -23.89 -10.17
C GLU A 31 0.56 -22.39 -10.27
N LEU A 32 0.24 -21.64 -9.21
CA LEU A 32 0.65 -20.25 -9.11
C LEU A 32 2.19 -20.23 -9.06
N SER A 33 2.80 -19.59 -10.06
CA SER A 33 4.22 -19.27 -10.04
C SER A 33 4.54 -18.54 -8.74
N ASP A 34 5.63 -18.95 -8.08
CA ASP A 34 6.18 -18.42 -6.82
C ASP A 34 6.46 -16.89 -6.83
N SER A 35 6.18 -16.24 -7.97
CA SER A 35 6.44 -14.82 -8.26
C SER A 35 5.23 -13.89 -8.08
N ASP A 36 4.01 -14.43 -7.90
CA ASP A 36 2.77 -13.63 -7.96
C ASP A 36 2.15 -13.28 -6.59
N ILE A 37 2.83 -13.59 -5.48
CA ILE A 37 2.32 -13.26 -4.15
C ILE A 37 2.52 -11.76 -3.88
N ILE A 38 1.43 -10.99 -4.03
CA ILE A 38 1.37 -9.57 -3.70
C ILE A 38 0.89 -9.44 -2.27
N PHE A 39 1.78 -9.00 -1.37
CA PHE A 39 1.47 -8.75 0.04
C PHE A 39 0.19 -7.93 0.20
N GLY A 40 -0.69 -8.41 1.06
CA GLY A 40 -1.97 -7.79 1.37
C GLY A 40 -3.11 -8.13 0.41
N LEU A 41 -2.81 -8.54 -0.83
CA LEU A 41 -3.82 -8.80 -1.87
C LEU A 41 -4.09 -10.29 -2.06
N SER A 42 -3.04 -11.11 -2.07
CA SER A 42 -3.14 -12.56 -2.30
C SER A 42 -3.02 -13.39 -1.03
N ASP A 43 -2.75 -12.78 0.12
CA ASP A 43 -2.47 -13.45 1.40
C ASP A 43 -3.65 -13.44 2.39
N GLY A 44 -4.81 -12.95 1.98
CA GLY A 44 -6.02 -12.90 2.82
C GLY A 44 -6.07 -11.73 3.82
N LEU A 45 -5.02 -10.90 3.92
CA LEU A 45 -4.99 -9.75 4.83
C LEU A 45 -6.16 -8.79 4.61
N LEU A 46 -6.44 -8.47 3.34
CA LEU A 46 -7.55 -7.57 3.00
C LEU A 46 -8.91 -8.15 3.43
N ASP A 47 -9.09 -9.46 3.38
CA ASP A 47 -10.33 -10.12 3.84
C ASP A 47 -10.49 -9.98 5.36
N ILE A 48 -9.42 -10.25 6.11
CA ILE A 48 -9.39 -10.07 7.57
C ILE A 48 -9.72 -8.62 7.93
N ILE A 49 -9.08 -7.65 7.27
CA ILE A 49 -9.33 -6.21 7.48
C ILE A 49 -10.80 -5.85 7.19
N LYS A 50 -11.37 -6.33 6.08
CA LYS A 50 -12.78 -6.09 5.73
C LYS A 50 -13.72 -6.66 6.79
N ARG A 51 -13.44 -7.86 7.30
CA ARG A 51 -14.24 -8.51 8.34
C ARG A 51 -14.17 -7.76 9.66
N ILE A 52 -12.98 -7.32 10.09
CA ILE A 52 -12.81 -6.49 11.29
C ILE A 52 -13.57 -5.17 11.13
N SER A 53 -13.42 -4.49 9.99
CA SER A 53 -14.10 -3.22 9.71
C SER A 53 -15.63 -3.38 9.72
N SER A 54 -16.17 -4.42 9.10
CA SER A 54 -17.60 -4.73 9.08
C SER A 54 -18.13 -5.01 10.49
N LEU A 55 -17.39 -5.82 11.27
CA LEU A 55 -17.73 -6.13 12.65
C LEU A 55 -17.74 -4.86 13.52
N HIS A 56 -16.74 -4.00 13.38
CA HIS A 56 -16.63 -2.73 14.09
C HIS A 56 -17.85 -1.83 13.85
N PHE A 57 -18.24 -1.66 12.58
CA PHE A 57 -19.42 -0.86 12.22
C PHE A 57 -20.71 -1.46 12.80
N ARG A 58 -20.88 -2.79 12.69
CA ARG A 58 -22.07 -3.50 13.16
C ARG A 58 -22.21 -3.49 14.68
N SER A 59 -21.10 -3.60 15.42
CA SER A 59 -21.11 -3.55 16.88
C SER A 59 -21.52 -2.16 17.39
N ARG A 60 -21.05 -1.09 16.73
CA ARG A 60 -21.40 0.29 17.10
C ARG A 60 -22.84 0.67 16.77
N THR A 61 -23.34 0.23 15.64
CA THR A 61 -24.72 0.52 15.21
C THR A 61 -25.77 -0.31 15.97
N LYS A 62 -25.36 -1.15 16.93
CA LYS A 62 -26.21 -2.11 17.67
C LYS A 62 -27.07 -3.00 16.75
N LYS A 63 -26.65 -3.16 15.49
CA LYS A 63 -27.30 -4.03 14.52
C LYS A 63 -27.10 -5.51 14.86
N VAL A 64 -26.21 -5.79 15.81
CA VAL A 64 -25.79 -7.13 16.23
C VAL A 64 -25.70 -7.14 17.75
N ASN A 65 -26.12 -8.24 18.38
CA ASN A 65 -26.02 -8.40 19.82
C ASN A 65 -24.59 -8.79 20.24
N ASN A 66 -24.25 -8.59 21.51
CA ASN A 66 -22.89 -8.81 22.04
C ASN A 66 -22.40 -10.25 21.82
N SER A 67 -23.28 -11.26 21.90
CA SER A 67 -22.92 -12.67 21.71
C SER A 67 -22.45 -12.95 20.29
N THR A 68 -23.18 -12.44 19.31
CA THR A 68 -22.79 -12.54 17.90
C THR A 68 -21.50 -11.76 17.62
N THR A 69 -21.33 -10.56 18.20
CA THR A 69 -20.08 -9.81 18.07
C THR A 69 -18.88 -10.58 18.61
N ILE A 70 -19.01 -11.21 19.78
CA ILE A 70 -17.96 -12.04 20.38
C ILE A 70 -17.66 -13.25 19.50
N THR A 71 -18.69 -13.95 19.03
CA THR A 71 -18.52 -15.16 18.20
C THR A 71 -17.81 -14.84 16.87
N GLU A 72 -18.23 -13.77 16.19
CA GLU A 72 -17.58 -13.31 14.96
C GLU A 72 -16.14 -12.86 15.22
N ALA A 73 -15.88 -12.15 16.34
CA ALA A 73 -14.52 -11.75 16.70
C ALA A 73 -13.61 -12.95 16.98
N VAL A 74 -14.10 -13.99 17.66
CA VAL A 74 -13.33 -15.21 17.90
C VAL A 74 -12.96 -15.90 16.59
N GLY A 75 -13.88 -15.96 15.62
CA GLY A 75 -13.59 -16.50 14.29
C GLY A 75 -12.50 -15.70 13.58
N ILE A 76 -12.60 -14.37 13.57
CA ILE A 76 -11.57 -13.50 12.98
C ILE A 76 -10.22 -13.67 13.68
N TRP A 77 -10.20 -13.79 15.00
CA TRP A 77 -8.95 -14.06 15.73
C TRP A 77 -8.33 -15.36 15.25
N GLN A 78 -9.08 -16.45 15.18
CA GLN A 78 -8.55 -17.75 14.74
C GLN A 78 -7.88 -17.64 13.37
N ASP A 79 -8.54 -16.98 12.43
CA ASP A 79 -7.99 -16.74 11.08
C ASP A 79 -6.70 -15.90 11.15
N LEU A 80 -6.68 -14.85 11.97
CA LEU A 80 -5.48 -14.02 12.19
C LEU A 80 -4.34 -14.81 12.86
N ALA A 81 -4.63 -15.74 13.77
CA ALA A 81 -3.63 -16.56 14.42
C ALA A 81 -2.98 -17.58 13.47
N THR A 82 -3.72 -18.03 12.46
CA THR A 82 -3.21 -18.90 11.39
C THR A 82 -2.65 -18.13 10.20
N TRP A 83 -2.85 -16.82 10.15
CA TRP A 83 -2.32 -15.96 9.10
C TRP A 83 -0.81 -15.81 9.28
N GLN A 84 -0.07 -16.42 8.37
CA GLN A 84 1.39 -16.48 8.38
C GLN A 84 1.91 -16.18 6.97
N PRO A 85 3.14 -15.68 6.86
CA PRO A 85 3.76 -15.52 5.55
C PRO A 85 3.88 -16.86 4.81
N PRO A 86 3.90 -16.84 3.47
CA PRO A 86 4.19 -18.01 2.66
C PRO A 86 5.56 -18.63 3.02
N GLU A 87 5.72 -19.94 2.77
CA GLU A 87 6.98 -20.66 3.07
C GLU A 87 8.20 -20.05 2.34
N ALA A 88 8.00 -19.55 1.12
CA ALA A 88 9.00 -18.82 0.36
C ALA A 88 8.80 -17.31 0.54
N LEU A 89 9.44 -16.74 1.57
CA LEU A 89 9.42 -15.29 1.78
C LEU A 89 10.37 -14.57 0.81
N PRO A 90 9.95 -13.44 0.19
CA PRO A 90 10.84 -12.62 -0.63
C PRO A 90 12.00 -11.98 0.15
N GLY A 91 11.94 -11.99 1.49
CA GLY A 91 13.01 -11.52 2.38
C GLY A 91 12.62 -11.56 3.85
N GLU A 92 13.62 -11.51 4.73
CA GLU A 92 13.44 -11.63 6.18
C GLU A 92 12.45 -10.61 6.73
N GLN A 93 12.51 -9.35 6.24
CA GLN A 93 11.70 -8.22 6.71
C GLN A 93 10.19 -8.32 6.45
N TYR A 94 9.76 -9.29 5.63
CA TYR A 94 8.34 -9.56 5.46
C TYR A 94 7.74 -10.15 6.73
N GLN A 95 8.47 -10.99 7.48
CA GLN A 95 7.95 -11.54 8.73
C GLN A 95 7.56 -10.42 9.70
N GLU A 96 8.41 -9.41 9.86
CA GLU A 96 8.14 -8.26 10.73
C GLU A 96 6.95 -7.43 10.24
N LEU A 97 6.74 -7.39 8.92
CA LEU A 97 5.54 -6.78 8.35
C LEU A 97 4.28 -7.57 8.73
N TYR A 98 4.26 -8.90 8.58
CA TYR A 98 3.17 -9.75 9.04
C TYR A 98 2.93 -9.57 10.56
N ASP A 99 3.98 -9.60 11.37
CA ASP A 99 3.87 -9.46 12.83
C ASP A 99 3.33 -8.08 13.25
N SER A 100 3.70 -7.02 12.51
CA SER A 100 3.16 -5.67 12.73
C SER A 100 1.65 -5.61 12.45
N TYR A 101 1.19 -6.29 11.38
CA TYR A 101 -0.23 -6.40 11.07
C TYR A 101 -0.97 -7.26 12.08
N THR A 102 -0.42 -8.40 12.49
CA THR A 102 -1.01 -9.23 13.55
C THR A 102 -1.20 -8.42 14.82
N SER A 103 -0.21 -7.64 15.22
CA SER A 103 -0.28 -6.78 16.40
C SER A 103 -1.36 -5.70 16.28
N ALA A 104 -1.43 -5.04 15.12
CA ALA A 104 -2.42 -4.01 14.84
C ALA A 104 -3.85 -4.56 14.79
N LEU A 105 -4.08 -5.62 14.01
CA LEU A 105 -5.41 -6.20 13.82
C LEU A 105 -5.93 -6.85 15.09
N PHE A 106 -5.06 -7.51 15.86
CA PHE A 106 -5.42 -7.99 17.20
C PHE A 106 -5.88 -6.82 18.09
N THR A 107 -5.10 -5.74 18.13
CA THR A 107 -5.42 -4.56 18.94
C THR A 107 -6.75 -3.94 18.55
N TRP A 108 -7.01 -3.78 17.24
CA TRP A 108 -8.27 -3.27 16.74
C TRP A 108 -9.44 -4.17 17.16
N LEU A 109 -9.31 -5.48 16.95
CA LEU A 109 -10.34 -6.46 17.28
C LEU A 109 -10.64 -6.50 18.78
N TYR A 110 -9.61 -6.43 19.62
CA TYR A 110 -9.76 -6.39 21.07
C TYR A 110 -10.54 -5.14 21.51
N LEU A 111 -10.25 -3.98 20.94
CA LEU A 111 -10.93 -2.72 21.26
C LEU A 111 -12.35 -2.63 20.69
N ILE A 112 -12.74 -3.49 19.75
CA ILE A 112 -14.15 -3.67 19.38
C ILE A 112 -14.92 -4.35 20.52
N LEU A 113 -14.32 -5.36 21.15
CA LEU A 113 -14.94 -6.13 22.25
C LEU A 113 -14.88 -5.37 23.59
N HIS A 114 -13.80 -4.61 23.80
CA HIS A 114 -13.49 -3.92 25.05
C HIS A 114 -13.12 -2.45 24.76
N PRO A 115 -14.10 -1.60 24.41
CA PRO A 115 -13.85 -0.25 23.89
C PRO A 115 -13.14 0.68 24.88
N ASP A 116 -13.33 0.47 26.18
CA ASP A 116 -12.75 1.29 27.24
C ASP A 116 -11.40 0.73 27.77
N SER A 117 -10.93 -0.38 27.21
CA SER A 117 -9.75 -1.11 27.67
C SER A 117 -8.47 -0.74 26.92
N MET A 118 -8.34 0.51 26.48
CA MET A 118 -7.12 0.98 25.81
C MET A 118 -5.89 0.90 26.72
N CYS A 119 -6.05 1.15 28.02
CA CYS A 119 -4.98 1.02 29.01
C CYS A 119 -4.72 -0.42 29.46
N ASP A 120 -5.38 -1.41 28.86
CA ASP A 120 -5.18 -2.81 29.20
C ASP A 120 -3.76 -3.27 28.87
N ALA A 121 -3.15 -4.04 29.78
CA ALA A 121 -1.78 -4.51 29.65
C ALA A 121 -1.57 -5.34 28.38
N LYS A 122 -2.59 -6.10 27.95
CA LYS A 122 -2.53 -6.88 26.72
C LYS A 122 -2.51 -5.97 25.49
N VAL A 123 -3.36 -4.94 25.46
CA VAL A 123 -3.36 -3.95 24.38
C VAL A 123 -2.00 -3.25 24.30
N GLN A 124 -1.46 -2.79 25.43
CA GLN A 124 -0.17 -2.09 25.43
C GLN A 124 1.00 -3.01 25.08
N SER A 125 0.97 -4.29 25.46
CA SER A 125 1.97 -5.27 25.04
C SER A 125 1.94 -5.51 23.53
N MET A 126 0.76 -5.54 22.90
CA MET A 126 0.66 -5.65 21.45
C MET A 126 1.08 -4.36 20.74
N VAL A 127 0.84 -3.19 21.34
CA VAL A 127 1.39 -1.92 20.84
C VAL A 127 2.91 -1.94 20.87
N GLU A 128 3.51 -2.34 21.98
CA GLU A 128 4.97 -2.45 22.12
C GLU A 128 5.55 -3.43 21.09
N GLN A 129 4.97 -4.63 20.98
CA GLN A 129 5.39 -5.62 19.99
C GLN A 129 5.31 -5.06 18.57
N GLY A 130 4.21 -4.38 18.23
CA GLY A 130 4.05 -3.75 16.92
C GLY A 130 5.06 -2.64 16.67
N VAL A 131 5.40 -1.82 17.67
CA VAL A 131 6.46 -0.81 17.55
C VAL A 131 7.82 -1.47 17.26
N VAL A 132 8.15 -2.53 18.00
CA VAL A 132 9.39 -3.29 17.81
C VAL A 132 9.47 -3.87 16.40
N THR A 133 8.42 -4.56 15.93
CA THR A 133 8.42 -5.18 14.59
C THR A 133 8.46 -4.13 13.48
N MET A 134 7.69 -3.04 13.61
CA MET A 134 7.75 -1.93 12.65
C MET A 134 9.12 -1.24 12.61
N SER A 135 9.86 -1.23 13.71
CA SER A 135 11.21 -0.65 13.77
C SER A 135 12.26 -1.47 13.02
N ALA A 136 12.04 -2.79 12.94
CA ALA A 136 12.91 -3.73 12.23
C ALA A 136 12.70 -3.71 10.70
N VAL A 137 11.54 -3.23 10.23
CA VAL A 137 11.30 -2.97 8.80
C VAL A 137 12.11 -1.74 8.35
N THR A 138 13.26 -1.98 7.77
CA THR A 138 14.20 -0.95 7.27
C THR A 138 14.18 -0.80 5.75
N VAL A 139 13.62 -1.78 5.03
CA VAL A 139 13.44 -1.74 3.57
C VAL A 139 12.46 -0.62 3.22
N LEU A 140 12.90 0.25 2.31
CA LEU A 140 12.19 1.47 1.96
C LEU A 140 10.89 1.17 1.22
N GLU A 141 10.93 0.17 0.35
CA GLU A 141 9.82 -0.31 -0.46
C GLU A 141 8.69 -0.91 0.39
N LEU A 142 9.01 -1.42 1.59
CA LEU A 142 8.04 -1.97 2.53
C LEU A 142 7.39 -0.90 3.42
N SER A 143 7.99 0.29 3.51
CA SER A 143 7.54 1.37 4.39
C SER A 143 6.09 1.81 4.16
N PRO A 144 5.56 1.89 2.91
CA PRO A 144 4.14 2.21 2.67
C PRO A 144 3.17 1.16 3.23
N PHE A 145 3.58 -0.10 3.39
CA PHE A 145 2.70 -1.13 3.94
C PHE A 145 2.50 -1.00 5.46
N LEU A 146 3.32 -0.19 6.14
CA LEU A 146 3.19 0.08 7.57
C LEU A 146 2.09 1.09 7.91
N LEU A 147 1.45 1.71 6.92
CA LEU A 147 0.44 2.76 7.15
C LEU A 147 -0.72 2.29 8.04
N ILE A 148 -1.26 1.10 7.79
CA ILE A 148 -2.37 0.55 8.58
C ILE A 148 -1.91 0.19 10.00
N PRO A 149 -0.81 -0.57 10.22
CA PRO A 149 -0.27 -0.82 11.55
C PRO A 149 0.03 0.45 12.34
N LEU A 150 0.72 1.42 11.73
CA LEU A 150 1.07 2.69 12.37
C LEU A 150 -0.16 3.47 12.81
N PHE A 151 -1.21 3.45 11.98
CA PHE A 151 -2.44 4.15 12.30
C PHE A 151 -3.15 3.51 13.50
N ILE A 152 -3.40 2.19 13.44
CA ILE A 152 -4.14 1.48 14.48
C ILE A 152 -3.39 1.50 15.81
N LEU A 153 -2.11 1.17 15.79
CA LEU A 153 -1.29 1.13 17.00
C LEU A 153 -1.05 2.54 17.55
N GLY A 154 -1.01 3.56 16.69
CA GLY A 154 -0.94 4.97 17.09
C GLY A 154 -2.17 5.39 17.89
N LEU A 155 -3.36 4.99 17.46
CA LEU A 155 -4.60 5.24 18.19
C LEU A 155 -4.68 4.49 19.52
N ALA A 156 -4.02 3.33 19.63
CA ALA A 156 -4.01 2.50 20.84
C ALA A 156 -2.85 2.82 21.80
N SER A 157 -1.87 3.62 21.40
CA SER A 157 -0.68 3.93 22.19
C SER A 157 -0.99 4.87 23.35
N VAL A 158 -0.67 4.43 24.58
CA VAL A 158 -0.80 5.27 25.78
C VAL A 158 0.53 5.93 26.16
N GLN A 159 1.64 5.20 26.00
CA GLN A 159 3.00 5.67 26.31
C GLN A 159 3.49 6.69 25.27
N ASP A 160 4.18 7.73 25.73
CA ASP A 160 4.62 8.82 24.87
C ASP A 160 5.76 8.39 23.95
N GLU A 161 6.60 7.46 24.40
CA GLU A 161 7.68 6.85 23.63
C GLU A 161 7.14 6.15 22.36
N HIS A 162 6.03 5.42 22.51
CA HIS A 162 5.37 4.75 21.39
C HIS A 162 4.75 5.77 20.42
N LYS A 163 4.12 6.83 20.94
CA LYS A 163 3.54 7.91 20.11
C LYS A 163 4.62 8.67 19.34
N ASP A 164 5.77 8.91 19.96
CA ASP A 164 6.91 9.60 19.35
C ASP A 164 7.51 8.75 18.22
N PHE A 165 7.69 7.45 18.44
CA PHE A 165 8.12 6.51 17.39
C PHE A 165 7.16 6.54 16.20
N ILE A 166 5.86 6.36 16.46
CA ILE A 166 4.82 6.31 15.42
C ILE A 166 4.78 7.62 14.64
N SER A 167 4.81 8.76 15.34
CA SER A 167 4.85 10.10 14.73
C SER A 167 6.11 10.31 13.88
N GLY A 168 7.26 9.84 14.36
CA GLY A 168 8.52 9.86 13.61
C GLY A 168 8.44 9.05 12.33
N ARG A 169 7.85 7.85 12.40
CA ARG A 169 7.70 6.96 11.25
C ARG A 169 6.72 7.51 10.21
N TRP A 170 5.61 8.11 10.63
CA TRP A 170 4.69 8.83 9.74
C TRP A 170 5.39 9.96 8.97
N LYS A 171 6.19 10.77 9.66
CA LYS A 171 6.98 11.85 9.02
C LYS A 171 7.99 11.29 8.03
N TYR A 172 8.61 10.16 8.34
CA TYR A 172 9.54 9.50 7.43
C TYR A 172 8.85 9.06 6.14
N ILE A 173 7.71 8.35 6.23
CA ILE A 173 6.94 7.90 5.07
C ILE A 173 6.46 9.10 4.22
N ALA A 174 5.97 10.17 4.87
CA ALA A 174 5.51 11.37 4.17
C ALA A 174 6.64 12.09 3.41
N ARG A 175 7.85 12.16 4.00
CA ARG A 175 9.03 12.71 3.32
C ARG A 175 9.45 11.86 2.13
N TRP A 176 9.43 10.55 2.30
CA TRP A 176 9.74 9.61 1.22
C TRP A 176 8.78 9.81 0.03
N TRP A 177 7.47 9.86 0.28
CA TRP A 177 6.47 10.10 -0.77
C TRP A 177 6.69 11.43 -1.49
N SER A 178 7.03 12.47 -0.72
CA SER A 178 7.36 13.79 -1.27
C SER A 178 8.62 13.76 -2.15
N ALA A 179 9.62 12.94 -1.81
CA ALA A 179 10.83 12.78 -2.60
C ALA A 179 10.54 12.01 -3.91
N VAL A 180 9.79 10.92 -3.83
CA VAL A 180 9.37 10.12 -4.99
C VAL A 180 8.52 10.95 -5.97
N GLY A 181 7.62 11.80 -5.46
CA GLY A 181 6.84 12.71 -6.30
C GLY A 181 7.73 13.73 -7.05
N LYS A 182 8.76 14.25 -6.39
CA LYS A 182 9.70 15.22 -6.99
C LYS A 182 10.59 14.59 -8.06
N THR A 183 11.06 13.36 -7.87
CA THR A 183 11.88 12.66 -8.88
C THR A 183 11.08 12.35 -10.13
N LYS A 184 9.83 11.90 -9.99
CA LYS A 184 8.96 11.58 -11.14
C LYS A 184 8.59 12.82 -11.98
N ILE A 185 8.37 13.97 -11.33
CA ILE A 185 8.13 15.24 -12.05
C ILE A 185 9.38 15.70 -12.83
N ARG A 186 10.58 15.48 -12.29
CA ARG A 186 11.83 15.84 -12.95
C ARG A 186 12.11 14.96 -14.17
N GLU A 187 11.89 13.66 -14.05
CA GLU A 187 12.06 12.69 -15.14
C GLU A 187 11.10 12.97 -16.31
N CYS A 188 9.83 13.29 -16.03
CA CYS A 188 8.88 13.71 -17.07
C CYS A 188 9.27 15.03 -17.76
N ARG A 189 9.91 15.96 -17.03
CA ARG A 189 10.35 17.25 -17.58
C ARG A 189 11.60 17.12 -18.47
N GLU A 190 12.52 16.22 -18.11
CA GLU A 190 13.71 15.93 -18.91
C GLU A 190 13.36 15.13 -20.18
N ALA A 191 12.39 14.22 -20.10
CA ALA A 191 11.84 13.52 -21.27
C ALA A 191 11.10 14.46 -22.25
N GLY A 192 10.47 15.52 -21.76
CA GLY A 192 9.77 16.53 -22.59
C GLY A 192 10.70 17.52 -23.30
N ASN A 193 11.93 17.74 -22.80
CA ASN A 193 12.87 18.72 -23.36
C ASN A 193 13.90 18.12 -24.35
N GLY A 194 13.91 16.80 -24.53
CA GLY A 194 14.81 16.09 -25.46
C GLY A 194 14.37 16.12 -26.94
N SER A 195 13.16 16.58 -27.26
CA SER A 195 12.59 16.53 -28.62
C SER A 195 12.50 17.90 -29.32
N SER A 196 13.54 18.74 -29.18
CA SER A 196 13.67 19.95 -30.00
C SER A 196 15.05 20.00 -30.68
N GLY A 197 15.42 18.88 -31.31
CA GLY A 197 16.60 18.76 -32.16
C GLY A 197 16.27 18.98 -33.64
N LYS A 198 16.15 20.26 -34.04
CA LYS A 198 16.63 20.82 -35.32
C LYS A 198 16.32 20.02 -36.61
N THR A 199 15.12 20.21 -37.17
CA THR A 199 14.82 19.85 -38.56
C THR A 199 15.63 20.77 -39.49
N ARG A 200 16.72 20.24 -40.06
CA ARG A 200 17.52 20.90 -41.10
C ARG A 200 16.76 20.74 -42.43
N ALA A 201 16.39 21.86 -43.05
CA ALA A 201 15.77 21.86 -44.38
C ALA A 201 16.73 21.26 -45.43
N PRO A 202 16.21 20.52 -46.43
CA PRO A 202 17.03 19.95 -47.50
C PRO A 202 17.45 21.04 -48.51
N PRO A 203 18.58 20.87 -49.23
CA PRO A 203 19.02 21.81 -50.24
C PRO A 203 18.13 21.67 -51.49
N GLY A 204 17.67 22.80 -52.02
CA GLY A 204 16.98 22.85 -53.30
C GLY A 204 17.96 22.67 -54.45
N ASP A 205 17.71 21.67 -55.28
CA ASP A 205 18.27 21.56 -56.62
C ASP A 205 17.77 22.73 -57.47
N ALA A 206 18.70 23.50 -58.04
CA ALA A 206 18.45 24.41 -59.14
C ALA A 206 19.46 24.11 -60.24
N ASP A 207 18.90 23.80 -61.41
CA ASP A 207 19.53 23.32 -62.64
C ASP A 207 20.82 24.04 -63.06
N GLN A 208 21.82 23.23 -63.37
CA GLN A 208 22.84 23.55 -64.38
C GLN A 208 22.34 23.06 -65.75
N VAL A 209 22.06 23.99 -66.67
CA VAL A 209 22.19 23.71 -68.11
C VAL A 209 23.40 24.49 -68.59
N GLU A 210 24.49 23.74 -68.76
CA GLU A 210 25.78 24.17 -69.28
C GLU A 210 25.70 24.34 -70.81
N GLY A 211 26.23 25.46 -71.30
CA GLY A 211 26.34 25.74 -72.73
C GLY A 211 27.49 25.00 -73.38
N GLN A 212 27.29 24.52 -74.61
CA GLN A 212 28.37 24.17 -75.52
C GLN A 212 28.88 25.42 -76.23
N ARG A 213 30.18 25.70 -76.06
CA ARG A 213 31.01 26.51 -76.97
C ARG A 213 31.56 25.61 -78.08
N GLU A 214 31.64 26.12 -79.31
CA GLU A 214 32.91 26.39 -79.99
C GLU A 214 32.68 27.15 -81.31
N SER A 215 33.69 27.92 -81.71
CA SER A 215 33.65 29.05 -82.66
C SER A 215 34.23 28.68 -84.06
N PRO A 216 34.89 29.60 -84.78
CA PRO A 216 34.47 30.29 -86.01
C PRO A 216 35.18 29.74 -87.28
N THR A 217 34.84 30.19 -88.50
CA THR A 217 35.81 30.50 -89.60
C THR A 217 35.13 31.33 -90.71
N LYS A 218 35.92 32.27 -91.26
CA LYS A 218 35.81 33.07 -92.50
C LYS A 218 35.29 32.24 -93.70
N GLU A 219 34.64 32.78 -94.72
CA GLU A 219 35.00 33.88 -95.63
C GLU A 219 33.77 34.29 -96.46
#